data_AF-A0A0F9DLN3-F1
#
_entry.id   AF-A0A0F9DLN3-F1
#
_cell.length_a   1.000
_cell.length_b   1.000
_cell.length_c   1.000
_cell.angle_alpha   90.00
_cell.angle_beta   90.00
_cell.angle_gamma   90.00
#
_symmetry.space_group_name_H-M   'P 1'
#
loop_
_entity.id
_entity.type
_entity.pdbx_description
1 polymer ?
#
loop_
_entity_poly.entity_id
_entity_poly.type
_entity_poly.pdbx_seq_one_letter_code
_entity_poly.pdbx_strand_id
1 'polypeptide(L)'
;SKPVKPRNFESIVRTGDHRIEHLIVIVGANGYTFLTYVPPVICVMINEKHVIRKESFMGIRNKKRETLRRLDSKTLDAKFLNEIRNGLNCSPFEAEAVLEVVKEVYFPFLDEQSVKAPPGKVTLIAVSADEPAGKPVADCEKQSVCLTIHRGPEDDKILQGQGAAGFRQARIIDLCQEALSQGALITREDLAYRVFFVSTRTITRDLNVLREVNPNVMIALRSTIHDIGPVLTHRTKIVHLALEGKTMTQICQIMKHSPQAVNNYLSTFARCVHLKHKDMQVGQIAFLLRRGKALVQKYLDIVTECESDKNMTYHLEELLRLGTCSKGGKKSIRGRQHD
;
A
#
# COMPACT_ATOMS: atom_id res chain seq x y z
N SER A 1 -4.72 -43.48 -2.35
CA SER A 1 -6.06 -43.33 -2.98
C SER A 1 -5.88 -42.94 -4.44
N LYS A 2 -6.40 -43.73 -5.38
CA LYS A 2 -6.36 -43.43 -6.82
C LYS A 2 -7.23 -42.21 -7.16
N PRO A 3 -6.90 -41.38 -8.17
CA PRO A 3 -7.82 -40.34 -8.63
C PRO A 3 -8.92 -40.93 -9.51
N VAL A 4 -10.15 -40.51 -9.22
CA VAL A 4 -11.42 -40.90 -9.85
C VAL A 4 -11.64 -40.06 -11.12
N LYS A 5 -12.01 -40.71 -12.23
CA LYS A 5 -12.43 -40.05 -13.49
C LYS A 5 -13.80 -39.37 -13.33
N PRO A 6 -14.05 -38.16 -13.88
CA PRO A 6 -15.40 -37.62 -13.99
C PRO A 6 -16.18 -38.27 -15.15
N ARG A 7 -17.50 -38.41 -14.92
CA ARG A 7 -18.50 -39.12 -15.73
C ARG A 7 -19.04 -38.28 -16.89
N ASN A 8 -19.54 -39.02 -17.88
CA ASN A 8 -20.17 -38.67 -19.17
C ASN A 8 -21.05 -37.41 -19.21
N PHE A 9 -20.95 -36.68 -20.34
CA PHE A 9 -21.90 -35.67 -20.80
C PHE A 9 -23.11 -36.35 -21.45
N GLU A 10 -24.33 -36.02 -21.01
CA GLU A 10 -25.57 -36.35 -21.73
C GLU A 10 -26.02 -35.14 -22.56
N SER A 11 -26.12 -35.31 -23.88
CA SER A 11 -26.70 -34.33 -24.80
C SER A 11 -28.14 -34.74 -25.14
N ILE A 12 -29.12 -33.94 -24.71
CA ILE A 12 -30.51 -34.09 -25.14
C ILE A 12 -30.69 -33.32 -26.46
N VAL A 13 -30.90 -34.04 -27.57
CA VAL A 13 -31.21 -33.46 -28.88
C VAL A 13 -32.72 -33.60 -29.12
N ARG A 14 -33.45 -32.49 -29.22
CA ARG A 14 -34.81 -32.47 -29.78
C ARG A 14 -34.73 -31.94 -31.21
N THR A 15 -35.07 -32.80 -32.17
CA THR A 15 -35.15 -32.45 -33.59
C THR A 15 -36.52 -31.87 -33.91
N GLY A 16 -36.57 -30.62 -34.35
CA GLY A 16 -37.78 -29.97 -34.85
C GLY A 16 -37.47 -28.55 -35.33
N ASP A 17 -37.36 -28.42 -36.64
CA ASP A 17 -37.32 -27.19 -37.43
C ASP A 17 -36.11 -26.23 -37.28
N HIS A 18 -35.77 -25.59 -38.39
CA HIS A 18 -34.49 -24.93 -38.64
C HIS A 18 -34.16 -23.75 -37.70
N ARG A 19 -33.46 -24.02 -36.59
CA ARG A 19 -32.46 -23.17 -35.90
C ARG A 19 -31.89 -23.93 -34.70
N ILE A 20 -30.64 -24.41 -34.79
CA ILE A 20 -29.96 -25.01 -33.64
C ILE A 20 -29.23 -23.91 -32.86
N GLU A 21 -29.83 -23.47 -31.76
CA GLU A 21 -29.15 -22.66 -30.75
C GLU A 21 -28.52 -23.60 -29.72
N HIS A 22 -27.19 -23.66 -29.66
CA HIS A 22 -26.48 -24.39 -28.60
C HIS A 22 -26.39 -23.52 -27.35
N LEU A 23 -27.28 -23.75 -26.39
CA LEU A 23 -27.19 -23.17 -25.06
C LEU A 23 -26.33 -24.09 -24.18
N ILE A 24 -25.08 -23.69 -23.88
CA ILE A 24 -24.24 -24.38 -22.90
C ILE A 24 -24.39 -23.66 -21.56
N VAL A 25 -24.94 -24.37 -20.57
CA VAL A 25 -25.00 -23.92 -19.17
C VAL A 25 -23.74 -24.40 -18.47
N ILE A 26 -22.85 -23.48 -18.10
CA ILE A 26 -21.70 -23.79 -17.24
C ILE A 26 -22.05 -23.41 -15.81
N VAL A 27 -22.12 -24.39 -14.92
CA VAL A 27 -22.33 -24.18 -13.48
C VAL A 27 -20.97 -23.97 -12.82
N GLY A 28 -20.67 -22.73 -12.43
CA GLY A 28 -19.49 -22.40 -11.63
C GLY A 28 -19.72 -22.74 -10.14
N ALA A 29 -18.66 -23.13 -9.43
CA ALA A 29 -18.69 -23.62 -8.05
C ALA A 29 -19.18 -22.61 -6.97
N ASN A 30 -19.62 -21.40 -7.34
CA ASN A 30 -20.14 -20.37 -6.43
C ASN A 30 -21.53 -19.83 -6.82
N GLY A 31 -22.34 -20.57 -7.59
CA GLY A 31 -23.78 -20.30 -7.71
C GLY A 31 -24.22 -19.08 -8.53
N TYR A 32 -23.32 -18.41 -9.27
CA TYR A 32 -23.70 -17.33 -10.19
C TYR A 32 -23.70 -17.82 -11.65
N THR A 33 -24.86 -17.70 -12.32
CA THR A 33 -25.06 -18.04 -13.73
C THR A 33 -24.77 -16.82 -14.62
N PHE A 34 -23.82 -16.93 -15.55
CA PHE A 34 -23.57 -15.93 -16.59
C PHE A 34 -23.98 -16.49 -17.96
N LEU A 35 -24.91 -15.80 -18.66
CA LEU A 35 -25.15 -16.05 -20.08
C LEU A 35 -24.07 -15.31 -20.89
N THR A 36 -23.23 -16.07 -21.60
CA THR A 36 -22.35 -15.48 -22.62
C THR A 36 -22.67 -16.11 -23.97
N TYR A 37 -22.88 -15.26 -24.97
CA TYR A 37 -23.16 -15.65 -26.35
C TYR A 37 -21.84 -15.98 -27.05
N VAL A 38 -21.65 -17.24 -27.42
CA VAL A 38 -20.54 -17.70 -28.25
C VAL A 38 -21.08 -17.96 -29.66
N PRO A 39 -20.62 -17.25 -30.71
CA PRO A 39 -21.09 -17.50 -32.06
C PRO A 39 -20.63 -18.88 -32.56
N PRO A 40 -21.45 -19.59 -33.35
CA PRO A 40 -21.18 -20.97 -33.74
C PRO A 40 -20.01 -21.06 -34.73
N VAL A 41 -19.09 -21.98 -34.45
CA VAL A 41 -18.07 -22.44 -35.39
C VAL A 41 -18.77 -23.36 -36.40
N ILE A 42 -18.79 -22.97 -37.67
CA ILE A 42 -19.35 -23.76 -38.76
C ILE A 42 -18.43 -24.98 -38.97
N CYS A 43 -18.93 -26.17 -38.63
CA CYS A 43 -18.28 -27.45 -38.93
C CYS A 43 -18.87 -27.99 -40.24
N VAL A 44 -18.11 -27.95 -41.33
CA VAL A 44 -18.47 -28.61 -42.60
C VAL A 44 -17.94 -30.04 -42.56
N MET A 45 -18.84 -31.02 -42.55
CA MET A 45 -18.54 -32.43 -42.76
C MET A 45 -18.03 -32.62 -44.19
N ILE A 46 -16.77 -33.00 -44.36
CA ILE A 46 -16.17 -33.28 -45.67
C ILE A 46 -16.26 -34.78 -45.93
N ASN A 47 -17.09 -35.16 -46.90
CA ASN A 47 -17.11 -36.50 -47.48
C ASN A 47 -15.96 -36.61 -48.51
N GLU A 48 -15.35 -37.79 -48.59
CA GLU A 48 -14.05 -38.01 -49.21
C GLU A 48 -13.95 -37.65 -50.70
N LYS A 49 -12.72 -37.23 -51.07
CA LYS A 49 -12.18 -37.01 -52.43
C LYS A 49 -12.60 -35.68 -53.08
N HIS A 50 -11.86 -34.61 -52.79
CA HIS A 50 -11.31 -33.69 -53.79
C HIS A 50 -10.31 -32.71 -53.14
N VAL A 51 -9.28 -32.37 -53.91
CA VAL A 51 -8.18 -31.42 -53.67
C VAL A 51 -8.54 -30.27 -52.71
N ILE A 52 -7.89 -30.20 -51.53
CA ILE A 52 -8.03 -29.07 -50.60
C ILE A 52 -7.23 -27.88 -51.15
N ARG A 53 -7.89 -27.03 -51.95
CA ARG A 53 -7.49 -25.61 -52.01
C ARG A 53 -7.71 -25.03 -50.62
N LYS A 54 -6.62 -24.56 -49.98
CA LYS A 54 -6.69 -23.67 -48.82
C LYS A 54 -7.40 -22.39 -49.25
N GLU A 55 -8.74 -22.36 -49.15
CA GLU A 55 -9.45 -21.10 -49.08
C GLU A 55 -9.23 -20.54 -47.69
N SER A 56 -8.28 -19.60 -47.58
CA SER A 56 -8.17 -18.73 -46.44
C SER A 56 -9.53 -18.04 -46.24
N PHE A 57 -10.27 -18.43 -45.20
CA PHE A 57 -11.35 -17.63 -44.64
C PHE A 57 -10.73 -16.33 -44.12
N MET A 58 -10.48 -15.39 -45.04
CA MET A 58 -10.13 -14.01 -44.73
C MET A 58 -11.39 -13.39 -44.12
N GLY A 59 -11.46 -13.41 -42.78
CA GLY A 59 -12.41 -12.58 -42.05
C GLY A 59 -12.37 -11.16 -42.61
N ILE A 60 -13.55 -10.53 -42.73
CA ILE A 60 -13.73 -9.22 -43.34
C ILE A 60 -12.69 -8.25 -42.75
N ARG A 61 -11.74 -7.82 -43.60
CA ARG A 61 -10.65 -6.91 -43.22
C ARG A 61 -11.24 -5.58 -42.78
N ASN A 62 -11.31 -5.37 -41.47
CA ASN A 62 -11.65 -4.08 -40.92
C ASN A 62 -10.41 -3.18 -40.95
N LYS A 63 -10.24 -2.45 -42.06
CA LYS A 63 -9.12 -1.52 -42.27
C LYS A 63 -8.94 -0.54 -41.10
N LYS A 64 -10.03 -0.09 -40.48
CA LYS A 64 -9.98 0.82 -39.32
C LYS A 64 -9.34 0.14 -38.10
N ARG A 65 -9.66 -1.12 -37.84
CA ARG A 65 -9.09 -1.92 -36.73
C ARG A 65 -7.62 -2.29 -36.97
N GLU A 66 -7.24 -2.57 -38.21
CA GLU A 66 -5.83 -2.80 -38.58
C GLU A 66 -4.99 -1.52 -38.43
N THR A 67 -5.53 -0.37 -38.83
CA THR A 67 -4.88 0.94 -38.63
C THR A 67 -4.70 1.24 -37.14
N LEU A 68 -5.71 1.02 -36.29
CA LEU A 68 -5.59 1.18 -34.83
C LEU A 68 -4.49 0.29 -34.24
N ARG A 69 -4.46 -1.02 -34.57
CA ARG A 69 -3.41 -1.93 -34.07
C ARG A 69 -1.99 -1.49 -34.44
N ARG A 70 -1.82 -0.91 -35.64
CA ARG A 70 -0.52 -0.36 -36.07
C ARG A 70 -0.14 0.89 -35.27
N LEU A 71 -1.11 1.67 -34.82
CA LEU A 71 -0.87 2.82 -33.95
C LEU A 71 -0.55 2.37 -32.52
N ASP A 72 -1.23 1.35 -31.99
CA ASP A 72 -1.00 0.81 -30.64
C ASP A 72 0.43 0.30 -30.44
N SER A 73 1.04 -0.22 -31.52
CA SER A 73 2.46 -0.67 -31.52
C SER A 73 3.50 0.46 -31.40
N LYS A 74 3.07 1.73 -31.51
CA LYS A 74 3.93 2.93 -31.48
C LYS A 74 3.81 3.69 -30.16
N THR A 75 3.81 2.95 -29.06
CA THR A 75 3.76 3.51 -27.70
C THR A 75 5.04 3.17 -26.95
N LEU A 76 5.38 3.94 -25.91
CA LEU A 76 6.51 3.63 -25.03
C LEU A 76 6.30 2.27 -24.34
N ASP A 77 5.07 1.97 -23.96
CA ASP A 77 4.64 0.66 -23.44
C ASP A 77 4.92 -0.46 -24.44
N ALA A 78 4.48 -0.33 -25.70
CA ALA A 78 4.73 -1.34 -26.73
C ALA A 78 6.23 -1.51 -27.03
N LYS A 79 7.02 -0.44 -26.98
CA LYS A 79 8.48 -0.53 -27.09
C LYS A 79 9.07 -1.32 -25.91
N PHE A 80 8.71 -0.98 -24.68
CA PHE A 80 9.16 -1.68 -23.47
C PHE A 80 8.80 -3.16 -23.50
N LEU A 81 7.56 -3.49 -23.88
CA LEU A 81 7.10 -4.88 -24.01
C LEU A 81 7.92 -5.66 -25.05
N ASN A 82 8.26 -5.06 -26.18
CA ASN A 82 9.10 -5.71 -27.18
C ASN A 82 10.53 -5.94 -26.67
N GLU A 83 11.13 -4.98 -25.97
CA GLU A 83 12.47 -5.13 -25.37
C GLU A 83 12.49 -6.24 -24.31
N ILE A 84 11.48 -6.30 -23.44
CA ILE A 84 11.38 -7.32 -22.40
C ILE A 84 11.15 -8.71 -23.01
N ARG A 85 10.26 -8.83 -23.99
CA ARG A 85 10.00 -10.11 -24.68
C ARG A 85 11.24 -10.65 -25.38
N ASN A 86 11.99 -9.79 -26.08
CA ASN A 86 13.16 -10.20 -26.85
C ASN A 86 14.42 -10.34 -25.98
N GLY A 87 14.55 -9.51 -24.94
CA GLY A 87 15.71 -9.48 -24.05
C GLY A 87 15.66 -10.55 -22.96
N LEU A 88 14.48 -10.91 -22.47
CA LEU A 88 14.27 -11.90 -21.40
C LEU A 88 13.58 -13.18 -21.88
N ASN A 89 13.23 -13.30 -23.16
CA ASN A 89 12.51 -14.44 -23.76
C ASN A 89 11.21 -14.80 -23.01
N CYS A 90 10.48 -13.80 -22.51
CA CYS A 90 9.23 -14.01 -21.80
C CYS A 90 8.00 -13.90 -22.73
N SER A 91 6.89 -14.51 -22.31
CA SER A 91 5.60 -14.45 -22.99
C SER A 91 5.00 -13.04 -22.98
N PRO A 92 4.02 -12.74 -23.86
CA PRO A 92 3.32 -11.45 -23.84
C PRO A 92 2.67 -11.12 -22.50
N PHE A 93 2.12 -12.14 -21.84
CA PHE A 93 1.51 -12.01 -20.51
C PHE A 93 2.54 -11.62 -19.44
N GLU A 94 3.69 -12.30 -19.42
CA GLU A 94 4.77 -11.98 -18.48
C GLU A 94 5.34 -10.58 -18.72
N ALA A 95 5.48 -10.17 -19.99
CA ALA A 95 5.94 -8.83 -20.32
C ALA A 95 4.96 -7.73 -19.87
N GLU A 96 3.66 -7.95 -20.04
CA GLU A 96 2.60 -7.04 -19.55
C GLU A 96 2.63 -6.94 -18.02
N ALA A 97 2.77 -8.07 -17.32
CA ALA A 97 2.92 -8.06 -15.86
C ALA A 97 4.17 -7.29 -15.41
N VAL A 98 5.31 -7.44 -16.11
CA VAL A 98 6.53 -6.67 -15.81
C VAL A 98 6.31 -5.17 -16.06
N LEU A 99 5.62 -4.79 -17.14
CA LEU A 99 5.30 -3.39 -17.42
C LEU A 99 4.41 -2.79 -16.31
N GLU A 100 3.41 -3.54 -15.83
CA GLU A 100 2.57 -3.12 -14.70
C GLU A 100 3.38 -2.92 -13.42
N VAL A 101 4.27 -3.86 -13.08
CA VAL A 101 5.16 -3.73 -11.92
C VAL A 101 6.10 -2.52 -12.05
N VAL A 102 6.65 -2.26 -13.24
CA VAL A 102 7.50 -1.07 -13.46
C VAL A 102 6.70 0.22 -13.28
N LYS A 103 5.47 0.26 -13.78
CA LYS A 103 4.55 1.39 -13.57
C LYS A 103 4.22 1.57 -12.09
N GLU A 104 4.00 0.51 -11.35
CA GLU A 104 3.68 0.59 -9.93
C GLU A 104 4.90 1.04 -9.08
N VAL A 105 6.07 0.46 -9.34
CA VAL A 105 7.26 0.64 -8.50
C VAL A 105 8.06 1.89 -8.88
N TYR A 106 8.26 2.15 -10.17
CA TYR A 106 9.19 3.19 -10.63
C TYR A 106 8.50 4.46 -11.10
N PHE A 107 7.29 4.39 -11.67
CA PHE A 107 6.64 5.62 -12.17
C PHE A 107 6.37 6.68 -11.08
N PRO A 108 6.07 6.33 -9.82
CA PRO A 108 5.99 7.33 -8.74
C PRO A 108 7.27 8.17 -8.54
N PHE A 109 8.41 7.70 -9.05
CA PHE A 109 9.72 8.37 -8.98
C PHE A 109 10.19 8.97 -10.31
N LEU A 110 9.57 8.60 -11.44
CA LEU A 110 9.94 9.06 -12.78
C LEU A 110 9.15 10.28 -13.26
N ASP A 111 8.03 10.59 -12.61
CA ASP A 111 7.28 11.80 -12.90
C ASP A 111 8.11 13.03 -12.46
N GLU A 112 8.45 13.94 -13.38
CA GLU A 112 9.17 15.19 -13.03
C GLU A 112 8.33 16.11 -12.13
N GLN A 113 7.01 15.89 -12.06
CA GLN A 113 6.12 16.52 -11.08
C GLN A 113 6.03 15.77 -9.74
N SER A 114 6.74 14.65 -9.61
CA SER A 114 6.84 13.93 -8.33
C SER A 114 7.35 14.90 -7.26
N VAL A 115 6.61 14.95 -6.16
CA VAL A 115 6.90 15.80 -5.00
C VAL A 115 8.35 15.57 -4.61
N LYS A 116 9.24 16.49 -5.00
CA LYS A 116 10.65 16.50 -4.55
C LYS A 116 10.61 16.27 -3.06
N ALA A 117 11.37 15.28 -2.58
CA ALA A 117 11.49 15.06 -1.15
C ALA A 117 11.81 16.42 -0.52
N PRO A 118 10.96 16.94 0.39
CA PRO A 118 11.22 18.22 1.01
C PRO A 118 12.65 18.22 1.55
N PRO A 119 13.40 19.34 1.44
CA PRO A 119 14.77 19.40 1.92
C PRO A 119 14.92 18.79 3.32
N GLY A 120 15.94 17.94 3.50
CA GLY A 120 16.15 17.20 4.75
C GLY A 120 15.40 15.87 4.88
N LYS A 121 14.69 15.42 3.83
CA LYS A 121 14.08 14.08 3.77
C LYS A 121 14.79 13.14 2.80
N VAL A 122 14.77 11.85 3.10
CA VAL A 122 15.25 10.76 2.24
C VAL A 122 14.14 9.74 2.01
N THR A 123 14.07 9.16 0.82
CA THR A 123 13.18 8.02 0.57
C THR A 123 14.00 6.74 0.60
N LEU A 124 13.55 5.75 1.39
CA LEU A 124 14.18 4.44 1.53
C LEU A 124 13.19 3.34 1.19
N ILE A 125 13.71 2.26 0.61
CA ILE A 125 12.99 1.00 0.50
C ILE A 125 13.29 0.17 1.74
N ALA A 126 12.26 -0.10 2.54
CA ALA A 126 12.32 -0.82 3.80
C ALA A 126 11.39 -2.05 3.75
N VAL A 127 11.53 -2.95 4.73
CA VAL A 127 10.72 -4.18 4.78
C VAL A 127 9.31 -3.85 5.25
N SER A 128 8.29 -4.40 4.59
CA SER A 128 6.89 -4.27 5.03
C SER A 128 6.75 -4.72 6.50
N ALA A 129 6.00 -3.97 7.28
CA ALA A 129 5.83 -4.24 8.69
C ALA A 129 4.84 -5.39 8.96
N ASP A 130 4.06 -5.78 7.96
CA ASP A 130 3.14 -6.93 8.01
C ASP A 130 3.83 -8.25 7.58
N GLU A 131 5.10 -8.21 7.17
CA GLU A 131 5.87 -9.42 6.81
C GLU A 131 6.24 -10.25 8.05
N PRO A 132 5.92 -11.57 8.08
CA PRO A 132 6.24 -12.45 9.19
C PRO A 132 7.74 -12.63 9.45
N ALA A 133 8.04 -13.18 10.63
CA ALA A 133 9.38 -13.61 11.02
C ALA A 133 9.93 -14.71 10.09
N GLY A 134 11.27 -14.80 10.01
CA GLY A 134 11.93 -15.99 9.47
C GLY A 134 12.18 -16.01 7.96
N LYS A 135 11.64 -15.06 7.19
CA LYS A 135 12.01 -14.89 5.78
C LYS A 135 13.31 -14.08 5.62
N PRO A 136 14.19 -14.44 4.67
CA PRO A 136 15.30 -13.59 4.28
C PRO A 136 14.82 -12.23 3.78
N VAL A 137 15.56 -11.15 4.07
CA VAL A 137 15.20 -9.77 3.67
C VAL A 137 15.05 -9.63 2.14
N ALA A 138 15.78 -10.44 1.37
CA ALA A 138 15.67 -10.50 -0.09
C ALA A 138 14.25 -10.85 -0.53
N ASP A 139 13.58 -11.75 0.20
CA ASP A 139 12.28 -12.33 -0.16
C ASP A 139 11.11 -11.66 0.54
N CYS A 140 11.37 -10.77 1.50
CA CYS A 140 10.32 -9.99 2.13
C CYS A 140 9.72 -8.96 1.16
N GLU A 141 8.42 -8.73 1.29
CA GLU A 141 7.73 -7.56 0.73
C GLU A 141 8.41 -6.27 1.22
N LYS A 142 8.58 -5.34 0.29
CA LYS A 142 9.27 -4.07 0.50
C LYS A 142 8.34 -2.92 0.25
N GLN A 143 8.49 -1.86 1.04
CA GLN A 143 7.70 -0.66 0.92
C GLN A 143 8.60 0.58 0.93
N SER A 144 8.27 1.54 0.08
CA SER A 144 8.91 2.85 0.07
C SER A 144 8.43 3.70 1.25
N VAL A 145 9.37 4.27 2.01
CA VAL A 145 9.11 5.20 3.12
C VAL A 145 9.92 6.47 2.98
N CYS A 146 9.32 7.60 3.31
CA CYS A 146 9.98 8.91 3.35
C CYS A 146 10.33 9.23 4.81
N LEU A 147 11.61 9.44 5.08
CA LEU A 147 12.15 9.70 6.41
C LEU A 147 12.71 11.10 6.50
N THR A 148 12.48 11.76 7.61
CA THR A 148 12.99 13.10 7.89
C THR A 148 14.33 12.98 8.61
N ILE A 149 15.44 13.26 7.93
CA ILE A 149 16.79 13.09 8.50
C ILE A 149 17.12 14.19 9.48
N HIS A 150 16.80 15.44 9.12
CA HIS A 150 17.13 16.63 9.91
C HIS A 150 15.89 17.54 10.03
N ARG A 151 15.58 17.98 11.25
CA ARG A 151 14.44 18.84 11.61
C ARG A 151 14.79 20.33 11.64
N GLY A 152 16.02 20.68 11.28
CA GLY A 152 16.50 22.07 11.29
C GLY A 152 16.98 22.49 12.68
N PRO A 153 16.58 23.67 13.19
CA PRO A 153 17.20 24.27 14.39
C PRO A 153 17.16 23.43 15.66
N GLU A 154 16.18 22.53 15.81
CA GLU A 154 16.11 21.61 16.95
C GLU A 154 17.28 20.63 16.96
N ASP A 155 17.60 20.08 15.78
CA ASP A 155 18.69 19.12 15.62
C ASP A 155 20.05 19.83 15.63
N ASP A 156 20.14 21.07 15.14
CA ASP A 156 21.35 21.90 15.24
C ASP A 156 21.78 22.12 16.70
N LYS A 157 20.81 22.36 17.60
CA LYS A 157 21.08 22.49 19.04
C LYS A 157 21.59 21.20 19.66
N ILE A 158 21.03 20.05 19.25
CA ILE A 158 21.49 18.74 19.71
C ILE A 158 22.90 18.47 19.21
N LEU A 159 23.19 18.79 17.94
CA LEU A 159 24.54 18.66 17.37
C LEU A 159 25.56 19.53 18.11
N GLN A 160 25.20 20.77 18.45
CA GLN A 160 26.08 21.67 19.23
C GLN A 160 26.29 21.18 20.66
N GLY A 161 25.24 20.72 21.35
CA GLY A 161 25.32 20.35 22.76
C GLY A 161 25.80 18.92 23.03
N GLN A 162 25.46 17.97 22.16
CA GLN A 162 25.66 16.52 22.37
C GLN A 162 26.42 15.85 21.21
N GLY A 163 26.80 16.61 20.18
CA GLY A 163 27.54 16.11 19.03
C GLY A 163 26.73 15.17 18.14
N ALA A 164 27.43 14.55 17.18
CA ALA A 164 26.83 13.63 16.22
C ALA A 164 26.20 12.39 16.89
N ALA A 165 26.70 11.97 18.07
CA ALA A 165 26.14 10.83 18.78
C ALA A 165 24.75 11.15 19.38
N GLY A 166 24.62 12.29 20.07
CA GLY A 166 23.32 12.72 20.61
C GLY A 166 22.29 12.96 19.49
N PHE A 167 22.73 13.56 18.37
CA PHE A 167 21.88 13.71 17.19
C PHE A 167 21.37 12.37 16.65
N ARG A 168 22.27 11.40 16.42
CA ARG A 168 21.86 10.06 15.95
C ARG A 168 20.89 9.40 16.92
N GLN A 169 21.19 9.42 18.22
CA GLN A 169 20.34 8.81 19.25
C GLN A 169 18.93 9.43 19.25
N ALA A 170 18.83 10.76 19.18
CA ALA A 170 17.55 11.45 19.08
C ALA A 170 16.78 11.07 17.79
N ARG A 171 17.47 10.97 16.65
CA ARG A 171 16.83 10.63 15.36
C ARG A 171 16.46 9.16 15.23
N ILE A 172 17.20 8.22 15.81
CA ILE A 172 16.93 6.77 15.65
C ILE A 172 15.50 6.41 16.05
N ILE A 173 15.02 6.90 17.20
CA ILE A 173 13.66 6.62 17.69
C ILE A 173 12.63 7.17 16.70
N ASP A 174 12.79 8.44 16.31
CA ASP A 174 11.86 9.12 15.41
C ASP A 174 11.82 8.48 14.02
N LEU A 175 12.98 8.09 13.47
CA LEU A 175 13.08 7.46 12.15
C LEU A 175 12.41 6.07 12.14
N CYS A 176 12.66 5.26 13.18
CA CYS A 176 12.00 3.96 13.31
C CYS A 176 10.48 4.12 13.41
N GLN A 177 10.03 5.12 14.17
CA GLN A 177 8.62 5.43 14.31
C GLN A 177 8.00 5.99 13.01
N GLU A 178 8.72 6.84 12.27
CA GLU A 178 8.28 7.40 11.00
C GLU A 178 8.10 6.30 9.94
N ALA A 179 9.04 5.36 9.84
CA ALA A 179 8.89 4.17 9.02
C ALA A 179 7.74 3.28 9.48
N LEU A 180 7.66 2.99 10.78
CA LEU A 180 6.58 2.17 11.32
C LEU A 180 5.23 2.80 11.03
N SER A 181 5.08 4.13 11.09
CA SER A 181 3.83 4.81 10.74
C SER A 181 3.44 4.65 9.27
N GLN A 182 4.43 4.44 8.40
CA GLN A 182 4.26 4.24 6.96
C GLN A 182 3.96 2.80 6.57
N GLY A 183 4.19 1.83 7.46
CA GLY A 183 4.00 0.41 7.14
C GLY A 183 5.28 -0.32 6.88
N ALA A 184 6.43 0.26 7.19
CA ALA A 184 7.71 -0.40 7.01
C ALA A 184 8.55 -0.42 8.29
N LEU A 185 9.52 -1.32 8.30
CA LEU A 185 10.48 -1.50 9.37
C LEU A 185 11.88 -1.31 8.83
N ILE A 186 12.66 -0.52 9.56
CA ILE A 186 14.05 -0.23 9.22
C ILE A 186 14.95 -1.30 9.88
N THR A 187 15.99 -1.71 9.16
CA THR A 187 17.04 -2.59 9.69
C THR A 187 18.19 -1.78 10.31
N ARG A 188 19.08 -2.45 11.06
CA ARG A 188 20.27 -1.77 11.62
C ARG A 188 21.20 -1.31 10.49
N GLU A 189 21.23 -2.07 9.41
CA GLU A 189 22.01 -1.84 8.19
C GLU A 189 21.52 -0.60 7.44
N ASP A 190 20.19 -0.42 7.32
CA ASP A 190 19.61 0.78 6.72
C ASP A 190 20.00 2.04 7.53
N LEU A 191 19.86 2.00 8.87
CA LEU A 191 20.26 3.12 9.74
C LEU A 191 21.77 3.40 9.62
N ALA A 192 22.58 2.35 9.63
CA ALA A 192 24.03 2.45 9.56
C ALA A 192 24.49 3.06 8.23
N TYR A 193 24.12 2.46 7.10
CA TYR A 193 24.75 2.75 5.82
C TYR A 193 23.97 3.70 4.91
N ARG A 194 22.64 3.81 5.10
CA ARG A 194 21.78 4.64 4.23
C ARG A 194 21.34 5.95 4.87
N VAL A 195 21.34 6.00 6.20
CA VAL A 195 20.88 7.16 6.97
C VAL A 195 22.06 7.91 7.59
N PHE A 196 22.85 7.24 8.42
CA PHE A 196 23.85 7.90 9.26
C PHE A 196 25.30 7.73 8.82
N PHE A 197 25.56 6.86 7.83
CA PHE A 197 26.90 6.56 7.31
C PHE A 197 27.90 6.15 8.42
N VAL A 198 27.47 5.28 9.33
CA VAL A 198 28.27 4.71 10.42
C VAL A 198 28.27 3.18 10.36
N SER A 199 29.07 2.53 11.21
CA SER A 199 29.03 1.07 11.34
C SER A 199 27.76 0.58 12.05
N THR A 200 27.35 -0.65 11.77
CA THR A 200 26.26 -1.33 12.51
C THR A 200 26.59 -1.47 14.00
N ARG A 201 27.87 -1.61 14.38
CA ARG A 201 28.32 -1.61 15.79
C ARG A 201 28.00 -0.28 16.48
N THR A 202 28.18 0.85 15.78
CA THR A 202 27.82 2.18 16.31
C THR A 202 26.32 2.27 16.58
N ILE A 203 25.50 1.81 15.64
CA ILE A 203 24.03 1.77 15.82
C ILE A 203 23.64 0.87 16.98
N THR A 204 24.25 -0.32 17.12
CA THR A 204 24.00 -1.22 18.26
C THR A 204 24.30 -0.55 19.59
N ARG A 205 25.42 0.18 19.69
CA ARG A 205 25.76 0.94 20.90
C ARG A 205 24.75 2.04 21.19
N ASP A 206 24.38 2.82 20.17
CA ASP A 206 23.37 3.88 20.31
C ASP A 206 22.01 3.30 20.75
N LEU A 207 21.61 2.14 20.22
CA LEU A 207 20.39 1.44 20.64
C LEU A 207 20.42 0.96 22.09
N ASN A 208 21.58 0.51 22.59
CA ASN A 208 21.71 0.11 24.00
C ASN A 208 21.54 1.32 24.93
N VAL A 209 22.21 2.43 24.63
CA VAL A 209 22.03 3.69 25.38
C VAL A 209 20.57 4.14 25.36
N LEU A 210 19.91 4.09 24.19
CA LEU A 210 18.51 4.49 24.08
C LEU A 210 17.56 3.60 24.91
N ARG A 211 17.84 2.29 25.01
CA ARG A 211 17.06 1.37 25.86
C ARG A 211 17.28 1.62 27.34
N GLU A 212 18.50 1.99 27.75
CA GLU A 212 18.80 2.35 29.13
C GLU A 212 18.11 3.67 29.54
N VAL A 213 18.15 4.68 28.66
CA VAL A 213 17.52 5.99 28.91
C VAL A 213 16.00 5.93 28.82
N ASN A 214 15.45 5.12 27.89
CA ASN A 214 14.02 5.02 27.64
C ASN A 214 13.52 3.56 27.71
N PRO A 215 13.54 2.91 28.87
CA PRO A 215 13.21 1.47 28.99
C PRO A 215 11.76 1.15 28.63
N ASN A 216 10.88 2.16 28.72
CA ASN A 216 9.45 2.02 28.42
C ASN A 216 9.09 2.36 26.98
N VAL A 217 10.04 2.85 26.17
CA VAL A 217 9.80 3.21 24.77
C VAL A 217 10.31 2.11 23.87
N MET A 218 9.41 1.58 23.05
CA MET A 218 9.75 0.55 22.10
C MET A 218 10.37 1.15 20.83
N ILE A 219 11.56 0.67 20.45
CA ILE A 219 12.23 1.04 19.20
C ILE A 219 11.82 0.04 18.11
N ALA A 220 11.02 0.50 17.15
CA ALA A 220 10.41 -0.32 16.09
C ALA A 220 11.39 -0.69 14.96
N LEU A 221 12.36 -1.53 15.27
CA LEU A 221 13.26 -2.14 14.28
C LEU A 221 12.66 -3.43 13.75
N ARG A 222 13.13 -3.85 12.56
CA ARG A 222 12.74 -5.16 12.01
C ARG A 222 13.07 -6.32 12.95
N SER A 223 14.12 -6.21 13.76
CA SER A 223 14.51 -7.25 14.72
C SER A 223 13.66 -7.30 16.00
N THR A 224 12.87 -6.25 16.30
CA THR A 224 12.11 -6.11 17.56
C THR A 224 10.60 -6.17 17.36
N ILE A 225 10.11 -6.25 16.12
CA ILE A 225 8.67 -6.22 15.82
C ILE A 225 7.89 -7.44 16.35
N HIS A 226 8.56 -8.56 16.63
CA HIS A 226 7.89 -9.82 17.05
C HIS A 226 7.00 -9.65 18.29
N ASP A 227 7.26 -8.64 19.12
CA ASP A 227 6.52 -8.39 20.36
C ASP A 227 5.22 -7.56 20.18
N ILE A 228 4.98 -6.99 18.99
CA ILE A 228 3.90 -6.01 18.74
C ILE A 228 2.65 -6.66 18.12
N GLY A 229 2.83 -7.78 17.41
CA GLY A 229 1.81 -8.34 16.53
C GLY A 229 1.67 -7.56 15.21
N PRO A 230 0.63 -7.86 14.39
CA PRO A 230 0.42 -7.20 13.11
C PRO A 230 0.29 -5.68 13.28
N VAL A 231 1.04 -4.92 12.47
CA VAL A 231 1.12 -3.47 12.62
C VAL A 231 -0.23 -2.80 12.38
N LEU A 232 -1.03 -3.35 11.46
CA LEU A 232 -2.41 -2.92 11.25
C LEU A 232 -3.23 -2.95 12.55
N THR A 233 -3.22 -4.07 13.27
CA THR A 233 -3.94 -4.25 14.55
C THR A 233 -3.40 -3.34 15.64
N HIS A 234 -2.08 -3.15 15.68
CA HIS A 234 -1.46 -2.26 16.65
C HIS A 234 -1.90 -0.79 16.47
N ARG A 235 -2.01 -0.34 15.21
CA ARG A 235 -2.47 1.02 14.89
C ARG A 235 -3.94 1.24 15.17
N THR A 236 -4.80 0.29 14.82
CA THR A 236 -6.23 0.41 15.10
C THR A 236 -6.48 0.44 16.60
N LYS A 237 -5.75 -0.35 17.39
CA LYS A 237 -5.84 -0.33 18.86
C LYS A 237 -5.54 1.04 19.47
N ILE A 238 -4.54 1.78 18.95
CA ILE A 238 -4.25 3.15 19.41
C ILE A 238 -5.45 4.08 19.16
N VAL A 239 -6.08 3.94 18.00
CA VAL A 239 -7.27 4.73 17.64
C VAL A 239 -8.45 4.38 18.55
N HIS A 240 -8.72 3.09 18.77
CA HIS A 240 -9.77 2.67 19.70
C HIS A 240 -9.57 3.23 21.11
N LEU A 241 -8.36 3.14 21.67
CA LEU A 241 -8.07 3.70 23.00
C LEU A 241 -8.36 5.21 23.07
N ALA A 242 -8.05 5.97 22.01
CA ALA A 242 -8.37 7.39 21.96
C ALA A 242 -9.89 7.64 21.89
N LEU A 243 -10.63 6.83 21.11
CA LEU A 243 -12.09 6.91 20.98
C LEU A 243 -12.82 6.44 22.25
N GLU A 244 -12.21 5.56 23.04
CA GLU A 244 -12.66 5.18 24.39
C GLU A 244 -12.40 6.28 25.44
N GLY A 245 -11.80 7.40 25.04
CA GLY A 245 -11.53 8.54 25.93
C GLY A 245 -10.23 8.43 26.73
N LYS A 246 -9.33 7.50 26.40
CA LYS A 246 -8.01 7.44 27.05
C LYS A 246 -7.19 8.68 26.70
N THR A 247 -6.53 9.25 27.70
CA THR A 247 -5.64 10.39 27.50
C THR A 247 -4.35 9.98 26.80
N MET A 248 -3.66 10.94 26.18
CA MET A 248 -2.35 10.72 25.54
C MET A 248 -1.38 9.96 26.46
N THR A 249 -1.28 10.38 27.72
CA THR A 249 -0.39 9.74 28.71
C THR A 249 -0.77 8.29 28.96
N GLN A 250 -2.07 7.97 29.08
CA GLN A 250 -2.55 6.61 29.26
C GLN A 250 -2.24 5.74 28.04
N ILE A 251 -2.47 6.26 26.82
CA ILE A 251 -2.18 5.52 25.59
C ILE A 251 -0.67 5.23 25.48
N CYS A 252 0.18 6.22 25.76
CA CYS A 252 1.64 6.03 25.78
C CYS A 252 2.06 4.93 26.76
N GLN A 253 1.48 4.90 27.96
CA GLN A 253 1.77 3.87 28.96
C GLN A 253 1.29 2.48 28.53
N ILE A 254 0.06 2.37 28.03
CA ILE A 254 -0.54 1.10 27.60
C ILE A 254 0.21 0.53 26.39
N MET A 255 0.51 1.38 25.41
CA MET A 255 1.04 0.97 24.12
C MET A 255 2.57 1.01 24.07
N LYS A 256 3.24 1.51 25.13
CA LYS A 256 4.69 1.69 25.20
C LYS A 256 5.25 2.52 24.05
N HIS A 257 4.51 3.57 23.71
CA HIS A 257 4.81 4.51 22.62
C HIS A 257 5.16 5.89 23.17
N SER A 258 5.93 6.65 22.41
CA SER A 258 6.14 8.06 22.70
C SER A 258 4.88 8.87 22.38
N PRO A 259 4.68 10.05 23.01
CA PRO A 259 3.58 10.94 22.67
C PRO A 259 3.55 11.31 21.18
N GLN A 260 4.73 11.48 20.58
CA GLN A 260 4.88 11.77 19.16
C GLN A 260 4.39 10.61 18.28
N ALA A 261 4.72 9.37 18.66
CA ALA A 261 4.26 8.17 17.96
C ALA A 261 2.72 8.10 17.95
N VAL A 262 2.10 8.24 19.12
CA VAL A 262 0.64 8.22 19.27
C VAL A 262 -0.01 9.34 18.45
N ASN A 263 0.50 10.57 18.56
CA ASN A 263 -0.01 11.72 17.80
C ASN A 263 0.05 11.50 16.28
N ASN A 264 1.11 10.87 15.76
CA ASN A 264 1.23 10.56 14.34
C ASN A 264 0.13 9.59 13.86
N TYR A 265 -0.24 8.60 14.68
CA TYR A 265 -1.33 7.68 14.35
C TYR A 265 -2.69 8.39 14.39
N LEU A 266 -2.97 9.13 15.46
CA LEU A 266 -4.23 9.84 15.63
C LEU A 266 -4.43 10.93 14.57
N SER A 267 -3.37 11.68 14.22
CA SER A 267 -3.44 12.69 13.15
C SER A 267 -3.62 12.05 11.76
N THR A 268 -3.02 10.88 11.50
CA THR A 268 -3.27 10.14 10.26
C THR A 268 -4.74 9.70 10.18
N PHE A 269 -5.27 9.16 11.28
CA PHE A 269 -6.68 8.78 11.39
C PHE A 269 -7.62 9.98 11.16
N ALA A 270 -7.41 11.10 11.87
CA ALA A 270 -8.19 12.33 11.71
C ALA A 270 -8.23 12.82 10.24
N ARG A 271 -7.09 12.76 9.55
CA ARG A 271 -7.00 13.11 8.13
C ARG A 271 -7.80 12.14 7.24
N CYS A 272 -7.78 10.83 7.52
CA CYS A 272 -8.63 9.87 6.80
C CYS A 272 -10.10 10.23 6.96
N VAL A 273 -10.56 10.52 8.17
CA VAL A 273 -11.96 10.89 8.46
C VAL A 273 -12.34 12.19 7.73
N HIS A 274 -11.49 13.21 7.78
CA HIS A 274 -11.75 14.46 7.07
C HIS A 274 -11.85 14.29 5.54
N LEU A 275 -11.04 13.40 4.96
CA LEU A 275 -11.11 13.11 3.52
C LEU A 275 -12.34 12.25 3.18
N LYS A 276 -12.76 11.36 4.09
CA LYS A 276 -14.00 10.60 3.95
C LYS A 276 -15.23 11.52 3.97
N HIS A 277 -15.26 12.54 4.82
CA HIS A 277 -16.31 13.55 4.83
C HIS A 277 -16.35 14.43 3.56
N LYS A 278 -15.31 14.38 2.71
CA LYS A 278 -15.29 14.99 1.38
C LYS A 278 -15.64 13.99 0.27
N ASP A 279 -16.27 12.88 0.63
CA ASP A 279 -16.72 11.82 -0.26
C ASP A 279 -15.62 11.19 -1.13
N MET A 280 -14.36 11.25 -0.67
CA MET A 280 -13.25 10.60 -1.37
C MET A 280 -13.31 9.07 -1.22
N GLN A 281 -12.96 8.36 -2.29
CA GLN A 281 -12.88 6.91 -2.28
C GLN A 281 -11.64 6.41 -1.53
N VAL A 282 -11.70 5.20 -0.97
CA VAL A 282 -10.62 4.56 -0.20
C VAL A 282 -9.28 4.60 -0.93
N GLY A 283 -9.29 4.29 -2.24
CA GLY A 283 -8.09 4.33 -3.07
C GLY A 283 -7.47 5.72 -3.20
N GLN A 284 -8.30 6.77 -3.31
CA GLN A 284 -7.83 8.16 -3.39
C GLN A 284 -7.26 8.65 -2.05
N ILE A 285 -7.91 8.29 -0.94
CA ILE A 285 -7.44 8.61 0.42
C ILE A 285 -6.08 7.92 0.67
N ALA A 286 -5.97 6.63 0.33
CA ALA A 286 -4.73 5.86 0.45
C ALA A 286 -3.59 6.50 -0.35
N PHE A 287 -3.87 6.89 -1.60
CA PHE A 287 -2.91 7.58 -2.45
C PHE A 287 -2.46 8.93 -1.86
N LEU A 288 -3.41 9.80 -1.48
CA LEU A 288 -3.11 11.14 -0.97
C LEU A 288 -2.32 11.11 0.34
N LEU A 289 -2.64 10.16 1.22
CA LEU A 289 -1.97 10.01 2.52
C LEU A 289 -0.71 9.15 2.45
N ARG A 290 -0.40 8.55 1.29
CA ARG A 290 0.67 7.56 1.11
C ARG A 290 0.60 6.44 2.16
N ARG A 291 -0.60 5.87 2.33
CA ARG A 291 -0.88 4.77 3.25
C ARG A 291 -1.46 3.57 2.49
N GLY A 292 -1.26 2.37 3.02
CA GLY A 292 -1.85 1.15 2.45
C GLY A 292 -3.37 1.19 2.47
N LYS A 293 -4.01 0.70 1.39
CA LYS A 293 -5.48 0.65 1.25
C LYS A 293 -6.16 -0.08 2.42
N ALA A 294 -5.55 -1.18 2.88
CA ALA A 294 -6.06 -1.96 4.01
C ALA A 294 -6.17 -1.15 5.32
N LEU A 295 -5.17 -0.31 5.61
CA LEU A 295 -5.19 0.58 6.77
C LEU A 295 -6.31 1.61 6.66
N VAL A 296 -6.43 2.24 5.50
CA VAL A 296 -7.47 3.24 5.28
C VAL A 296 -8.85 2.61 5.43
N GLN A 297 -9.07 1.42 4.85
CA GLN A 297 -10.33 0.70 5.02
C GLN A 297 -10.64 0.47 6.50
N LYS A 298 -9.69 -0.06 7.27
CA LYS A 298 -9.88 -0.28 8.72
C LYS A 298 -10.20 1.00 9.49
N TYR A 299 -9.59 2.13 9.14
CA TYR A 299 -9.92 3.40 9.77
C TYR A 299 -11.34 3.85 9.43
N LEU A 300 -11.83 3.60 8.21
CA LEU A 300 -13.21 3.92 7.86
C LEU A 300 -14.21 2.97 8.54
N ASP A 301 -13.85 1.69 8.68
CA ASP A 301 -14.67 0.73 9.43
C ASP A 301 -14.87 1.21 10.89
N ILE A 302 -13.79 1.70 11.54
CA ILE A 302 -13.85 2.28 12.90
C ILE A 302 -14.79 3.50 12.95
N VAL A 303 -14.82 4.34 11.92
CA VAL A 303 -15.74 5.49 11.87
C VAL A 303 -17.19 5.02 11.85
N THR A 304 -17.50 3.99 11.07
CA THR A 304 -18.84 3.40 11.04
C THR A 304 -19.20 2.76 12.39
N GLU A 305 -18.24 2.14 13.09
CA GLU A 305 -18.45 1.65 14.45
C GLU A 305 -18.77 2.79 15.43
N CYS A 306 -18.10 3.94 15.32
CA CYS A 306 -18.37 5.11 16.17
C CYS A 306 -19.83 5.58 16.08
N GLU A 307 -20.48 5.50 14.91
CA GLU A 307 -21.87 5.92 14.72
C GLU A 307 -22.86 5.17 15.63
N SER A 308 -22.47 3.97 16.10
CA SER A 308 -23.29 3.13 16.99
C SER A 308 -23.10 3.46 18.48
N ASP A 309 -21.98 4.08 18.87
CA ASP A 309 -21.65 4.40 20.27
C ASP A 309 -21.51 5.93 20.48
N LYS A 310 -22.38 6.48 21.31
CA LYS A 310 -22.40 7.91 21.65
C LYS A 310 -21.09 8.38 22.28
N ASN A 311 -20.43 7.54 23.08
CA ASN A 311 -19.17 7.90 23.73
C ASN A 311 -18.03 8.03 22.69
N MET A 312 -17.92 7.04 21.80
CA MET A 312 -16.93 7.06 20.73
C MET A 312 -17.20 8.19 19.74
N THR A 313 -18.47 8.48 19.44
CA THR A 313 -18.86 9.64 18.60
C THR A 313 -18.37 10.95 19.23
N TYR A 314 -18.59 11.17 20.52
CA TYR A 314 -18.14 12.37 21.22
C TYR A 314 -16.61 12.54 21.14
N HIS A 315 -15.85 11.48 21.41
CA HIS A 315 -14.39 11.51 21.33
C HIS A 315 -13.86 11.65 19.90
N LEU A 316 -14.57 11.10 18.91
CA LEU A 316 -14.26 11.32 17.49
C LEU A 316 -14.40 12.80 17.13
N GLU A 317 -15.51 13.44 17.50
CA GLU A 317 -15.73 14.87 17.25
C GLU A 317 -14.64 15.73 17.90
N GLU A 318 -14.25 15.43 19.14
CA GLU A 318 -13.22 16.17 19.85
C GLU A 318 -11.83 15.99 19.20
N LEU A 319 -11.50 14.78 18.77
CA LEU A 319 -10.28 14.48 18.02
C LEU A 319 -10.22 15.27 16.71
N LEU A 320 -11.35 15.37 15.99
CA LEU A 320 -11.45 16.15 14.76
C LEU A 320 -11.31 17.65 15.01
N ARG A 321 -11.92 18.18 16.07
CA ARG A 321 -11.76 19.60 16.48
C ARG A 321 -10.30 19.95 16.71
N LEU A 322 -9.60 19.13 17.50
CA LEU A 322 -8.17 19.33 17.78
C LEU A 322 -7.30 19.23 16.52
N GLY A 323 -7.66 18.34 15.58
CA GLY A 323 -6.98 18.20 14.29
C GLY A 323 -7.10 19.42 13.37
N THR A 324 -8.18 20.18 13.47
CA THR A 324 -8.39 21.42 12.67
C THR A 324 -7.60 22.62 13.19
N CYS A 325 -7.31 22.68 14.50
CA CYS A 325 -6.63 23.81 15.14
C CYS A 325 -5.12 23.91 14.84
N SER A 326 -4.51 22.89 14.24
CA SER A 326 -3.08 22.95 13.86
C SER A 326 -2.81 23.80 12.61
N LYS A 327 -3.87 24.31 11.94
CA LYS A 327 -3.76 25.32 10.87
C LYS A 327 -4.44 26.63 11.31
N GLY A 328 -3.65 27.56 11.87
CA GLY A 328 -3.99 28.99 11.86
C GLY A 328 -3.95 29.69 13.22
N GLY A 329 -3.00 30.62 13.35
CA GLY A 329 -3.14 31.81 14.21
C GLY A 329 -2.60 31.69 15.63
N LYS A 330 -1.43 32.31 15.86
CA LYS A 330 -1.11 32.91 17.16
C LYS A 330 -2.31 33.77 17.58
N LYS A 331 -3.04 33.39 18.64
CA LYS A 331 -3.92 34.33 19.33
C LYS A 331 -3.02 35.42 19.93
N SER A 332 -3.09 36.63 19.38
CA SER A 332 -2.50 37.81 20.01
C SER A 332 -3.18 38.02 21.36
N ILE A 333 -2.42 37.90 22.44
CA ILE A 333 -2.84 38.37 23.76
C ILE A 333 -2.88 39.90 23.67
N ARG A 334 -4.07 40.49 23.52
CA ARG A 334 -4.27 41.91 23.81
C ARG A 334 -4.33 42.04 25.33
N GLY A 335 -3.26 42.59 25.91
CA GLY A 335 -3.26 43.00 27.31
C GLY A 335 -4.33 44.05 27.54
N ARG A 336 -5.16 43.84 28.57
CA ARG A 336 -5.92 44.93 29.18
C ARG A 336 -4.94 45.81 29.93
N GLN A 337 -4.76 47.04 29.46
CA GLN A 337 -4.34 48.13 30.33
C GLN A 337 -5.48 48.38 31.31
N HIS A 338 -5.16 48.34 32.59
CA HIS A 338 -5.98 48.94 33.63
C HIS A 338 -5.53 50.40 33.73
N ASP A 339 -6.50 51.30 33.56
CA ASP A 339 -6.47 52.63 34.18
C ASP A 339 -6.68 52.51 35.69
#